data_AF-A0A0G2Z9B3-F1
#
_entry.id   AF-A0A0G2Z9B3-F1
#
_cell.length_a   1.000
_cell.length_b   1.000
_cell.length_c   1.000
_cell.angle_alpha   90.00
_cell.angle_beta   90.00
_cell.angle_gamma   90.00
#
_symmetry.space_group_name_H-M   'P 1'
#
loop_
_entity.id
_entity.type
_entity.pdbx_description
1 polymer ?
#
loop_
_entity_poly.entity_id
_entity_poly.type
_entity_poly.pdbx_seq_one_letter_code
_entity_poly.pdbx_strand_id
1 'polypeptide(L)' 'MEELNLGIEYQGEQHFKPIKHWGGESALQKVKERDQRKRNLCESIGIKLIYFYYDEDLTEEYVRNKLENKLDRKM' A
#
# COMPACT_ATOMS: atom_id res chain seq x y z
N MET A 1 8.33 -23.96 2.81
CA MET A 1 8.25 -22.67 2.10
C MET A 1 7.90 -21.66 3.17
N GLU A 2 8.78 -20.74 3.52
CA GLU A 2 8.43 -19.67 4.47
C GLU A 2 7.52 -18.66 3.77
N GLU A 3 6.39 -18.34 4.38
CA GLU A 3 5.53 -17.25 3.93
C GLU A 3 6.17 -15.92 4.33
N LEU A 4 6.28 -14.98 3.37
CA LEU A 4 6.97 -13.71 3.57
C LEU A 4 6.21 -12.73 4.49
N ASN A 5 5.03 -13.09 4.98
CA ASN A 5 4.11 -12.22 5.76
C ASN A 5 4.04 -10.80 5.15
N LEU A 6 3.80 -10.74 3.83
CA LEU A 6 3.90 -9.52 3.04
C LEU A 6 2.62 -9.30 2.24
N GLY A 7 2.04 -8.10 2.35
CA GLY A 7 0.98 -7.62 1.47
C GLY A 7 1.50 -6.49 0.57
N ILE A 8 1.06 -6.49 -0.69
CA ILE A 8 1.35 -5.43 -1.66
C ILE A 8 0.04 -4.74 -2.01
N GLU A 9 0.03 -3.41 -1.99
CA GLU A 9 -1.15 -2.61 -2.34
C GLU A 9 -0.77 -1.47 -3.29
N TYR A 10 -1.59 -1.28 -4.32
CA TYR A 10 -1.49 -0.13 -5.21
C TYR A 10 -2.53 0.93 -4.82
N GLN A 11 -2.04 2.11 -4.51
CA GLN A 11 -2.76 3.26 -4.00
C GLN A 11 -3.08 4.22 -5.14
N GLY A 12 -4.29 4.10 -5.69
CA GLY A 12 -4.80 4.99 -6.74
C GLY A 12 -5.03 6.44 -6.26
N GLU A 13 -5.30 7.35 -7.18
CA GLU A 13 -5.50 8.78 -6.88
C GLU A 13 -6.61 9.05 -5.85
N GLN A 14 -7.62 8.17 -5.75
CA GLN A 14 -8.70 8.26 -4.77
C GLN A 14 -8.31 8.16 -3.31
N HIS A 15 -7.11 7.67 -3.02
CA HIS A 15 -6.58 7.63 -1.66
C HIS A 15 -6.07 9.01 -1.22
N PHE A 16 -5.85 9.93 -2.16
CA PHE A 16 -5.26 11.24 -1.93
C PHE A 16 -6.20 12.39 -2.25
N LYS A 17 -7.04 12.25 -3.28
CA LYS A 17 -7.90 13.32 -3.77
C LYS A 17 -9.37 12.88 -3.83
N PRO A 18 -10.30 13.80 -3.56
CA PRO A 18 -11.72 13.51 -3.70
C PRO A 18 -12.07 13.37 -5.18
N ILE A 19 -12.47 12.16 -5.58
CA ILE A 19 -12.96 11.91 -6.94
C ILE A 19 -14.48 12.05 -6.94
N LYS A 20 -15.01 13.08 -7.62
CA LYS A 20 -16.45 13.41 -7.63
C LYS A 20 -17.31 12.23 -8.05
N HIS A 21 -16.86 11.46 -9.05
CA HIS A 21 -17.55 10.26 -9.54
C HIS A 21 -17.68 9.15 -8.47
N TRP A 22 -16.82 9.14 -7.46
CA TRP A 22 -16.79 8.15 -6.39
C TRP A 22 -17.36 8.65 -5.06
N GLY A 23 -17.96 9.84 -5.02
CA GLY A 23 -18.57 10.41 -3.81
C GLY A 23 -17.76 11.53 -3.15
N GLY A 24 -16.70 12.01 -3.81
CA GLY A 24 -15.92 13.18 -3.40
C GLY A 24 -15.29 13.01 -2.02
N GLU A 25 -15.36 14.06 -1.19
CA GLU A 25 -14.69 14.12 0.11
C GLU A 25 -15.14 13.01 1.08
N SER A 26 -16.44 12.69 1.07
CA SER A 26 -16.99 11.64 1.94
C SER A 26 -16.41 10.26 1.61
N ALA A 27 -16.13 10.00 0.33
CA ALA A 27 -15.53 8.75 -0.10
C ALA A 27 -14.03 8.72 0.22
N LEU A 28 -13.31 9.83 0.02
CA LEU A 28 -11.91 9.97 0.41
C LEU A 28 -11.72 9.67 1.91
N GLN A 29 -12.57 10.22 2.76
CA GLN A 29 -12.50 9.99 4.20
C GLN A 29 -12.71 8.50 4.57
N LYS A 30 -13.71 7.85 3.96
CA LYS A 30 -13.95 6.41 4.16
C LYS A 30 -12.80 5.54 3.67
N VAL A 31 -12.16 5.92 2.56
CA VAL A 31 -10.97 5.24 2.05
C VAL A 31 -9.83 5.34 3.06
N LYS A 32 -9.52 6.55 3.56
CA LYS A 32 -8.50 6.75 4.61
C LYS A 32 -8.77 5.95 5.88
N GLU A 33 -10.01 5.89 6.35
CA GLU A 33 -10.41 5.09 7.51
C GLU A 33 -10.16 3.59 7.28
N ARG A 34 -10.50 3.08 6.09
CA ARG A 34 -10.28 1.68 5.72
C ARG A 34 -8.80 1.35 5.62
N ASP A 35 -8.00 2.23 5.03
CA ASP A 35 -6.55 2.05 4.90
C ASP A 35 -5.87 2.03 6.27
N GLN A 36 -6.28 2.92 7.18
CA GLN A 36 -5.76 2.93 8.54
C GLN A 36 -6.13 1.64 9.28
N ARG A 37 -7.38 1.19 9.19
CA ARG A 37 -7.81 -0.06 9.82
C ARG A 37 -7.04 -1.26 9.28
N LYS A 38 -6.81 -1.31 7.97
CA LYS A 38 -6.04 -2.37 7.31
C LYS A 38 -4.59 -2.38 7.78
N ARG A 39 -3.95 -1.21 7.80
CA ARG A 39 -2.58 -1.07 8.31
C ARG A 39 -2.45 -1.57 9.74
N ASN A 40 -3.32 -1.11 10.64
CA ASN A 40 -3.30 -1.52 12.05
C ASN A 40 -3.48 -3.04 12.20
N LEU A 41 -4.39 -3.64 11.41
CA LEU A 41 -4.61 -5.08 11.46
C LEU A 41 -3.38 -5.83 10.98
N CYS A 42 -2.80 -5.47 9.84
CA CYS A 42 -1.59 -6.10 9.31
C CYS A 42 -0.42 -5.98 10.29
N GLU A 43 -0.18 -4.80 10.87
CA GLU A 43 0.84 -4.60 11.90
C GLU A 43 0.61 -5.51 13.12
N SER A 44 -0.64 -5.65 13.58
CA SER A 44 -0.98 -6.48 14.75
C SER A 44 -0.73 -7.98 14.54
N ILE A 45 -0.71 -8.45 13.29
CA ILE A 45 -0.47 -9.86 12.94
C ILE A 45 0.89 -10.08 12.26
N GLY A 46 1.77 -9.06 12.27
CA GLY A 46 3.12 -9.16 11.73
C GLY A 46 3.20 -9.17 10.20
N ILE A 47 2.15 -8.74 9.50
CA ILE A 47 2.17 -8.58 8.04
C ILE A 47 2.76 -7.21 7.68
N LYS A 48 3.86 -7.21 6.93
CA LYS A 48 4.44 -6.01 6.33
C LYS A 48 3.61 -5.60 5.11
N LEU A 49 3.27 -4.32 4.99
CA LEU A 49 2.59 -3.78 3.80
C LEU A 49 3.55 -2.93 2.96
N ILE A 50 3.60 -3.19 1.65
CA ILE A 50 4.31 -2.37 0.67
C ILE A 50 3.27 -1.65 -0.18
N TYR A 51 3.33 -0.32 -0.17
CA TYR A 51 2.46 0.53 -0.98
C TYR A 51 3.19 0.99 -2.22
N PHE A 52 2.53 0.85 -3.37
CA PHE A 52 2.87 1.53 -4.61
C PHE A 52 1.87 2.65 -4.85
N TYR A 53 2.31 3.81 -5.29
CA TYR A 53 1.45 4.97 -5.49
C TYR A 53 1.21 5.24 -6.96
N TYR A 54 0.07 5.87 -7.28
CA TYR A 54 -0.34 6.10 -8.65
C TYR A 54 0.58 7.03 -9.45
N ASP A 55 1.35 7.85 -8.75
CA ASP A 55 2.32 8.81 -9.29
C ASP A 55 3.76 8.25 -9.32
N GLU A 56 3.96 6.99 -8.92
CA GLU A 56 5.24 6.30 -9.06
C GLU A 56 5.42 5.72 -10.47
N ASP A 57 6.61 5.85 -11.04
CA ASP A 57 6.99 5.17 -12.28
C ASP A 57 7.35 3.70 -11.98
N LEU A 58 6.40 2.80 -12.24
CA LEU A 58 6.50 1.37 -11.90
C LEU A 58 7.36 0.57 -12.88
N THR A 59 8.62 0.96 -13.03
CA THR A 59 9.61 0.16 -13.77
C THR A 59 9.91 -1.14 -13.01
N GLU A 60 10.33 -2.19 -13.73
CA GLU A 60 10.70 -3.46 -13.09
C GLU A 60 11.83 -3.27 -12.07
N GLU A 61 12.82 -2.44 -12.41
CA GLU A 61 13.93 -2.09 -11.53
C GLU A 61 13.44 -1.41 -10.25
N TYR A 62 12.56 -0.42 -10.37
CA TYR A 62 11.99 0.28 -9.21
C TYR A 62 11.22 -0.67 -8.30
N VAL A 63 10.35 -1.51 -8.87
CA VAL A 63 9.56 -2.50 -8.12
C VAL A 63 10.49 -3.46 -7.40
N ARG A 64 11.49 -4.01 -8.09
CA ARG A 64 12.49 -4.93 -7.52
C ARG A 64 13.23 -4.30 -6.35
N ASN A 65 13.78 -3.10 -6.53
CA ASN A 65 14.51 -2.37 -5.50
C ASN A 65 13.63 -2.09 -4.27
N LYS A 66 12.36 -1.73 -4.47
CA LYS A 66 11.43 -1.47 -3.36
C LYS A 66 11.08 -2.73 -2.58
N LEU A 67 10.90 -3.86 -3.25
CA LEU A 67 10.66 -5.16 -2.62
C LEU A 67 11.90 -5.63 -1.85
N GLU A 68 13.08 -5.54 -2.46
CA GLU A 68 14.35 -5.98 -1.86
C GLU A 68 14.73 -5.16 -0.62
N ASN A 69 14.49 -3.85 -0.60
CA ASN A 69 14.74 -3.02 0.58
C ASN A 69 13.79 -3.30 1.76
N LYS A 70 12.62 -3.90 1.50
CA LYS A 70 11.57 -4.14 2.52
C LYS A 70 11.59 -5.57 3.06
N LEU A 71 12.10 -6.48 2.25
CA LEU A 71 12.52 -7.81 2.67
C LEU A 71 13.88 -7.61 3.35
N ASP A 72 14.00 -7.79 4.66
CA ASP A 72 15.27 -7.70 5.39
C ASP A 72 16.24 -8.82 4.96
N ARG A 73 16.65 -8.84 3.71
CA ARG A 73 17.73 -9.67 3.21
C ARG A 73 19.02 -8.97 3.58
N LYS A 74 19.39 -9.05 4.87
CA LYS A 74 20.82 -9.07 5.19
C LYS A 74 21.40 -10.27 4.44
N MET A 75 22.09 -10.01 3.33
CA MET A 75 23.16 -10.88 2.89
C MET A 75 24.32 -10.79 3.88
#